data_AF-A0A8D9E7F8-F1
#
_entry.id   AF-A0A8D9E7F8-F1
#
_cell.length_a   1.000
_cell.length_b   1.000
_cell.length_c   1.000
_cell.angle_alpha   90.00
_cell.angle_beta   90.00
_cell.angle_gamma   90.00
#
_symmetry.space_group_name_H-M   'P 1'
#
loop_
_entity.id
_entity.type
_entity.pdbx_description
1 polymer ?
#
loop_
_entity_poly.entity_id
_entity_poly.type
_entity_poly.pdbx_seq_one_letter_code
_entity_poly.pdbx_strand_id
1 'polypeptide(L)'
;MSLPNGKWALESLHQYDGHKWTKTENKGEEGLLLFLQEDNMHITRGSTLVEQMCLSSDCKISKAFFHESTLGFVINRPQGITKFNVKFSPRCLNIDVCLKHIGLYMRVQMVNQGRFQEDTSMKTVVEKMLQKGPLTYLKGNYYLGKGNYYLLYIFQRQL
;
A
#
# COMPACT_ATOMS: atom_id res chain seq x y z
N MET A 1 21.50 1.57 7.67
CA MET A 1 20.69 0.33 7.71
C MET A 1 20.16 0.10 6.31
N SER A 2 20.61 -0.95 5.62
CA SER A 2 20.03 -1.35 4.33
C SER A 2 18.59 -1.80 4.57
N LEU A 3 17.64 -1.26 3.81
CA LEU A 3 16.25 -1.68 3.90
C LEU A 3 16.12 -3.13 3.42
N PRO A 4 15.18 -3.91 4.00
CA PRO A 4 15.00 -5.29 3.59
C PRO A 4 14.56 -5.34 2.12
N ASN A 5 15.37 -5.98 1.27
CA ASN A 5 14.95 -6.39 -0.07
C ASN A 5 13.81 -7.40 0.08
N GLY A 6 12.57 -6.92 -0.04
CA GLY A 6 11.39 -7.76 0.06
C GLY A 6 10.77 -8.02 -1.31
N LYS A 7 10.23 -9.22 -1.47
CA LYS A 7 9.42 -9.63 -2.61
C LYS A 7 8.05 -10.04 -2.07
N TRP A 8 6.98 -9.42 -2.57
CA TRP A 8 5.62 -9.70 -2.11
C TRP A 8 4.75 -10.18 -3.27
N ALA A 9 4.13 -11.33 -3.06
CA ALA A 9 3.26 -11.94 -4.07
C ALA A 9 1.95 -11.17 -4.18
N LEU A 10 1.54 -10.88 -5.40
CA LEU A 10 0.31 -10.16 -5.71
C LEU A 10 -0.74 -11.10 -6.30
N GLU A 11 -2.01 -10.79 -6.03
CA GLU A 11 -3.16 -11.36 -6.71
C GLU A 11 -3.46 -10.59 -8.00
N SER A 12 -3.41 -9.26 -7.94
CA SER A 12 -3.64 -8.40 -9.10
C SER A 12 -3.06 -7.01 -8.92
N LEU A 13 -2.84 -6.35 -10.06
CA LEU A 13 -2.59 -4.91 -10.20
C LEU A 13 -3.74 -4.29 -10.98
N HIS A 14 -4.30 -3.18 -10.48
CA HIS A 14 -5.35 -2.41 -11.14
C HIS A 14 -4.83 -0.99 -11.39
N GLN A 15 -4.87 -0.56 -12.65
CA GLN A 15 -4.36 0.74 -13.09
C GLN A 15 -5.50 1.55 -13.68
N TYR A 16 -5.68 2.78 -13.21
CA TYR A 16 -6.59 3.76 -13.80
C TYR A 16 -5.78 4.82 -14.54
N ASP A 17 -6.02 4.92 -15.83
CA ASP A 17 -5.33 5.84 -16.74
C ASP A 17 -5.98 7.23 -16.84
N GLY A 18 -7.08 7.47 -16.11
CA GLY A 18 -7.90 8.68 -16.24
C GLY A 18 -9.21 8.46 -16.99
N HIS A 19 -9.37 7.32 -17.67
CA HIS A 19 -10.57 6.99 -18.44
C HIS A 19 -11.13 5.61 -18.08
N LYS A 20 -10.26 4.60 -17.94
CA LYS A 20 -10.66 3.21 -17.68
C LYS A 20 -9.74 2.52 -16.68
N TRP A 21 -10.28 1.47 -16.06
CA TRP A 21 -9.50 0.56 -15.23
C TRP A 21 -8.98 -0.60 -16.08
N THR A 22 -7.67 -0.84 -15.99
CA THR A 22 -7.00 -2.02 -16.54
C THR A 22 -6.60 -2.94 -15.39
N LYS A 23 -6.90 -4.24 -15.49
CA LYS A 23 -6.59 -5.25 -14.48
C LYS A 23 -5.56 -6.23 -15.02
N THR A 24 -4.45 -6.37 -14.30
CA THR A 24 -3.40 -7.35 -14.54
C THR A 24 -3.46 -8.39 -13.43
N GLU A 25 -3.95 -9.59 -13.75
CA GLU A 25 -4.08 -10.68 -12.79
C GLU A 25 -2.78 -11.49 -12.71
N ASN A 26 -2.54 -12.11 -11.55
CA ASN A 26 -1.51 -13.11 -11.41
C ASN A 26 -1.95 -14.42 -12.12
N LYS A 27 -1.53 -14.58 -13.37
CA LYS A 27 -1.79 -15.77 -14.21
C LYS A 27 -0.46 -16.32 -14.70
N GLY A 28 -0.18 -17.57 -14.38
CA GLY A 28 1.02 -18.29 -14.85
C GLY A 28 2.00 -18.66 -13.73
N GLU A 29 3.03 -19.42 -14.10
CA GLU A 29 4.04 -19.94 -13.18
C GLU A 29 4.93 -18.84 -12.59
N GLU A 30 5.18 -17.76 -13.34
CA GLU A 30 6.15 -16.73 -12.97
C GLU A 30 5.63 -15.64 -12.01
N GLY A 31 4.35 -15.71 -11.62
CA GLY A 31 3.78 -14.85 -10.57
C GLY A 31 3.71 -13.35 -10.90
N LEU A 32 2.85 -12.59 -10.22
CA LEU A 32 2.97 -11.12 -10.16
C LEU A 32 3.63 -10.76 -8.82
N LEU A 33 4.74 -10.03 -8.85
CA LEU A 33 5.57 -9.76 -7.68
C LEU A 33 5.82 -8.26 -7.51
N LEU A 34 5.70 -7.76 -6.28
CA LEU A 34 6.11 -6.41 -5.88
C LEU A 34 7.49 -6.46 -5.23
N PHE A 35 8.36 -5.55 -5.62
CA PHE A 35 9.69 -5.35 -5.07
C PHE A 35 9.81 -3.91 -4.57
N LEU A 36 10.47 -3.75 -3.43
CA LEU A 36 10.88 -2.45 -2.93
C LEU A 36 12.41 -2.41 -2.92
N GLN A 37 12.97 -1.45 -3.64
CA GLN A 37 14.40 -1.18 -3.67
C GLN A 37 14.58 0.31 -3.37
N GLU A 38 15.09 0.61 -2.19
CA GLU A 38 15.21 2.00 -1.69
C GLU A 38 13.85 2.72 -1.76
N ASP A 39 13.79 3.87 -2.42
CA ASP A 39 12.56 4.64 -2.65
C ASP A 39 11.80 4.21 -3.91
N ASN A 40 12.18 3.12 -4.57
CA ASN A 40 11.51 2.61 -5.77
C ASN A 40 10.67 1.36 -5.47
N MET A 41 9.47 1.35 -6.05
CA MET A 41 8.57 0.22 -6.10
C MET A 41 8.51 -0.31 -7.53
N HIS A 42 8.79 -1.60 -7.70
CA HIS A 42 8.68 -2.28 -8.99
C HIS A 42 7.66 -3.41 -8.89
N ILE A 43 6.91 -3.62 -9.96
CA ILE A 43 6.05 -4.78 -10.13
C ILE A 43 6.55 -5.54 -11.35
N THR A 44 6.82 -6.83 -11.20
CA THR A 44 7.25 -7.68 -12.30
C THR A 44 6.35 -8.89 -12.47
N ARG A 45 6.39 -9.47 -13.66
CA ARG A 45 5.92 -10.82 -13.96
C ARG A 45 7.07 -11.59 -14.58
N GLY A 46 7.64 -12.54 -13.83
CA GLY A 46 8.93 -13.14 -14.19
C GLY A 46 10.02 -12.08 -14.34
N SER A 47 10.68 -12.09 -15.50
CA SER A 47 11.70 -11.09 -15.86
C SER A 47 11.13 -9.78 -16.43
N THR A 48 9.82 -9.71 -16.68
CA THR A 48 9.18 -8.56 -17.31
C THR A 48 8.79 -7.51 -16.28
N LEU A 49 9.29 -6.28 -16.43
CA LEU A 49 8.82 -5.12 -15.67
C LEU A 49 7.40 -4.74 -16.12
N VAL A 50 6.46 -4.74 -15.19
CA VAL A 50 5.05 -4.38 -15.42
C VAL A 50 4.80 -2.93 -15.03
N GLU A 51 5.34 -2.50 -13.88
CA GLU A 51 5.16 -1.14 -13.38
C GLU A 51 6.37 -0.71 -12.54
N GLN A 52 6.69 0.57 -12.56
CA GLN A 52 7.69 1.18 -11.70
C GLN A 52 7.20 2.54 -11.19
N MET A 53 7.36 2.77 -9.90
CA MET A 53 6.97 3.99 -9.23
C MET A 53 8.00 4.37 -8.19
N CYS A 54 8.41 5.64 -8.14
CA CYS A 54 9.17 6.14 -7.01
C CYS A 54 8.23 6.64 -5.91
N LEU A 55 8.61 6.40 -4.67
CA LEU A 55 7.86 6.65 -3.44
C LEU A 55 8.29 7.94 -2.75
N SER A 56 9.39 8.56 -3.19
CA SER A 56 9.87 9.81 -2.61
C SER A 56 8.91 10.97 -2.89
N SER A 57 9.09 12.06 -2.15
CA SER A 57 8.26 13.27 -2.23
C SER A 57 8.14 13.84 -3.65
N ASP A 58 9.14 13.58 -4.50
CA ASP A 58 9.25 14.17 -5.83
C ASP A 58 8.29 13.51 -6.83
N CYS A 59 7.78 12.32 -6.50
CA CYS A 59 6.94 11.51 -7.38
C CYS A 59 5.45 11.89 -7.38
N LYS A 60 5.07 13.05 -6.81
CA LYS A 60 3.72 13.64 -6.83
C LYS A 60 2.59 12.67 -6.41
N ILE A 61 2.91 11.72 -5.53
CA ILE A 61 1.90 10.85 -4.94
C ILE A 61 1.11 11.67 -3.93
N SER A 62 -0.15 11.95 -4.24
CA SER A 62 -1.02 12.77 -3.40
C SER A 62 -1.63 11.97 -2.25
N LYS A 63 -1.78 10.66 -2.42
CA LYS A 63 -2.37 9.77 -1.41
C LYS A 63 -1.88 8.33 -1.57
N ALA A 64 -1.53 7.68 -0.46
CA ALA A 64 -1.46 6.22 -0.36
C ALA A 64 -2.40 5.72 0.74
N PHE A 65 -3.06 4.59 0.49
CA PHE A 65 -3.94 3.95 1.46
C PHE A 65 -3.81 2.43 1.42
N PHE A 66 -4.13 1.78 2.52
CA PHE A 66 -4.19 0.32 2.63
C PHE A 66 -5.52 -0.10 3.23
N HIS A 67 -6.22 -1.03 2.60
CA HIS A 67 -7.49 -1.56 3.06
C HIS A 67 -7.54 -3.07 2.80
N GLU A 68 -7.84 -3.85 3.84
CA GLU A 68 -7.83 -5.33 3.84
C GLU A 68 -6.48 -5.89 3.34
N SER A 69 -6.37 -6.20 2.06
CA SER A 69 -5.16 -6.69 1.38
C SER A 69 -4.78 -5.84 0.16
N THR A 70 -5.34 -4.65 0.02
CA THR A 70 -5.13 -3.76 -1.13
C THR A 70 -4.40 -2.49 -0.73
N LEU A 71 -3.26 -2.24 -1.37
CA LEU A 71 -2.50 -1.01 -1.28
C LEU A 71 -2.80 -0.14 -2.50
N GLY A 72 -3.35 1.04 -2.27
CA GLY A 72 -3.74 1.99 -3.31
C GLY A 72 -2.91 3.27 -3.29
N PHE A 73 -2.63 3.80 -4.48
CA PHE A 73 -1.93 5.06 -4.70
C PHE A 73 -2.74 5.97 -5.62
N VAL A 74 -2.75 7.26 -5.32
CA VAL A 74 -3.25 8.33 -6.18
C VAL A 74 -2.09 9.23 -6.53
N ILE A 75 -1.83 9.38 -7.83
CA ILE A 75 -0.66 10.08 -8.35
C ILE A 75 -1.13 11.19 -9.28
N ASN A 76 -0.69 12.41 -8.98
CA ASN A 76 -0.99 13.57 -9.80
C ASN A 76 0.08 13.71 -10.89
N ARG A 77 -0.23 13.25 -12.11
CA ARG A 77 0.65 13.39 -13.28
C ARG A 77 0.27 14.62 -14.09
N PRO A 78 1.17 15.18 -14.93
CA PRO A 78 0.85 16.28 -15.83
C PRO A 78 -0.35 15.99 -16.74
N GLN A 79 -0.54 14.73 -17.13
CA GLN A 79 -1.61 14.26 -18.00
C GLN A 79 -2.94 13.99 -17.26
N GLY A 80 -2.95 14.09 -15.93
CA GLY A 80 -4.14 13.83 -15.10
C GLY A 80 -3.86 12.97 -13.87
N ILE A 81 -4.94 12.57 -13.20
CA ILE A 81 -4.86 11.72 -12.01
C ILE A 81 -4.79 10.26 -12.44
N THR A 82 -3.70 9.60 -12.06
CA THR A 82 -3.55 8.14 -12.23
C THR A 82 -3.75 7.47 -10.87
N LYS A 83 -4.34 6.27 -10.88
CA LYS A 83 -4.55 5.48 -9.65
C LYS A 83 -4.01 4.07 -9.85
N PHE A 84 -3.38 3.53 -8.82
CA PHE A 84 -2.79 2.20 -8.83
C PHE A 84 -3.24 1.46 -7.59
N ASN A 85 -3.91 0.31 -7.75
CA ASN A 85 -4.26 -0.57 -6.64
C ASN A 85 -3.54 -1.90 -6.81
N VAL A 86 -2.80 -2.28 -5.79
CA VAL A 86 -2.05 -3.51 -5.68
C VAL A 86 -2.76 -4.40 -4.67
N LYS A 87 -3.33 -5.52 -5.13
CA LYS A 87 -3.94 -6.51 -4.25
C LYS A 87 -2.93 -7.60 -3.93
N PHE A 88 -2.55 -7.71 -2.67
CA PHE A 88 -1.64 -8.77 -2.19
C PHE A 88 -2.33 -10.13 -2.29
N SER A 89 -1.54 -11.16 -2.60
CA SER A 89 -2.00 -12.55 -2.56
C SER A 89 -2.48 -12.91 -1.15
N PRO A 90 -3.54 -13.73 -0.98
CA PRO A 90 -3.93 -14.25 0.33
C PRO A 90 -2.82 -15.04 1.04
N ARG A 91 -1.85 -15.55 0.28
CA ARG A 91 -0.67 -16.27 0.80
C ARG A 91 0.53 -15.34 1.06
N CYS A 92 0.38 -14.04 0.82
CA CYS A 92 1.46 -13.09 1.03
C CYS A 92 1.70 -12.91 2.53
N LEU A 93 2.87 -13.33 2.99
CA LEU A 93 3.31 -13.13 4.36
C LEU A 93 3.96 -11.74 4.49
N ASN A 94 4.01 -11.22 5.73
CA ASN A 94 4.76 -10.02 6.09
C ASN A 94 4.38 -8.75 5.29
N ILE A 95 3.09 -8.55 5.02
CA ILE A 95 2.57 -7.32 4.37
C ILE A 95 2.89 -6.09 5.24
N ASP A 96 2.89 -6.23 6.55
CA ASP A 96 3.29 -5.20 7.51
C ASP A 96 4.71 -4.67 7.25
N VAL A 97 5.64 -5.54 6.85
CA VAL A 97 7.01 -5.13 6.50
C VAL A 97 7.03 -4.30 5.21
N CYS A 98 6.23 -4.66 4.21
CA CYS A 98 6.06 -3.88 2.97
C CYS A 98 5.54 -2.47 3.28
N LEU A 99 4.44 -2.40 4.03
CA LEU A 99 3.81 -1.14 4.39
C LEU A 99 4.73 -0.27 5.25
N LYS A 100 5.51 -0.89 6.14
CA LYS A 100 6.51 -0.18 6.95
C LYS A 100 7.60 0.43 6.09
N HIS A 101 8.12 -0.29 5.10
CA HIS A 101 9.12 0.24 4.17
C HIS A 101 8.55 1.43 3.39
N ILE A 102 7.36 1.31 2.81
CA ILE A 102 6.69 2.42 2.10
C ILE A 102 6.46 3.62 3.05
N GLY A 103 6.07 3.34 4.29
CA GLY A 103 5.86 4.32 5.36
C GLY A 103 7.09 5.19 5.69
N LEU A 104 8.31 4.74 5.33
CA LEU A 104 9.54 5.53 5.51
C LEU A 104 9.65 6.67 4.51
N TYR A 105 9.01 6.54 3.35
CA TYR A 105 9.09 7.50 2.24
C TYR A 105 7.84 8.36 2.15
N MET A 106 6.69 7.82 2.53
CA MET A 106 5.43 8.53 2.42
C MET A 106 4.40 8.11 3.48
N ARG A 107 3.38 8.94 3.66
CA ARG A 107 2.26 8.62 4.56
C ARG A 107 1.36 7.58 3.93
N VAL A 108 1.12 6.48 4.66
CA VAL A 108 0.15 5.44 4.27
C VAL A 108 -1.05 5.51 5.23
N GLN A 109 -2.24 5.68 4.65
CA GLN A 109 -3.50 5.68 5.38
C GLN A 109 -4.05 4.27 5.48
N MET A 110 -4.04 3.66 6.66
CA MET A 110 -4.74 2.39 6.85
C MET A 110 -6.22 2.65 7.10
N VAL A 111 -7.05 2.09 6.23
CA VAL A 111 -8.49 2.29 6.17
C VAL A 111 -9.16 1.00 6.61
N ASN A 112 -9.98 1.05 7.66
CA ASN A 112 -10.82 -0.07 8.08
C ASN A 112 -12.30 0.27 7.83
N GLN A 113 -12.99 -0.53 7.01
CA GLN A 113 -14.44 -0.47 6.82
C GLN A 113 -15.10 -1.43 7.81
N GLY A 114 -15.65 -0.92 8.91
CA GLY A 114 -16.35 -1.74 9.88
C GLY A 114 -17.29 -0.95 10.77
N ARG A 115 -18.27 -1.65 11.38
CA ARG A 115 -18.90 -1.16 12.62
C ARG A 115 -17.81 -1.09 13.69
N PHE A 116 -18.00 -0.28 14.73
CA PHE A 116 -17.04 0.06 15.81
C PHE A 116 -16.41 -1.14 16.59
N GLN A 117 -16.59 -2.39 16.14
CA GLN A 117 -15.83 -3.54 16.62
C GLN A 117 -14.41 -3.49 16.08
N GLU A 118 -13.43 -3.56 16.98
CA GLU A 118 -12.01 -3.63 16.66
C GLU A 118 -11.74 -4.85 15.78
N ASP A 119 -11.57 -4.64 14.48
CA ASP A 119 -11.07 -5.69 13.60
C ASP A 119 -9.64 -6.06 14.01
N THR A 120 -9.50 -7.26 14.59
CA THR A 120 -8.25 -7.84 15.07
C THR A 120 -7.20 -7.95 13.97
N SER A 121 -7.59 -8.08 12.70
CA SER A 121 -6.65 -8.23 11.58
C SER A 121 -5.84 -6.95 11.34
N MET A 122 -6.51 -5.80 11.26
CA MET A 122 -5.88 -4.49 11.04
C MET A 122 -5.10 -4.05 12.27
N LYS A 123 -5.63 -4.31 13.48
CA LYS A 123 -4.94 -4.05 14.75
C LYS A 123 -3.60 -4.80 14.81
N THR A 124 -3.58 -6.07 14.41
CA THR A 124 -2.35 -6.87 14.38
C THR A 124 -1.31 -6.31 13.40
N VAL A 125 -1.73 -5.85 12.21
CA VAL A 125 -0.82 -5.22 11.23
C VAL A 125 -0.22 -3.92 11.79
N VAL A 126 -1.06 -3.07 12.38
CA VAL A 126 -0.65 -1.82 13.04
C VAL A 126 0.35 -2.10 14.16
N GLU A 127 0.03 -3.03 15.08
CA GLU A 127 0.88 -3.40 16.20
C GLU A 127 2.25 -3.92 15.72
N LYS A 128 2.28 -4.77 14.68
CA LYS A 128 3.53 -5.25 14.08
C LYS A 128 4.36 -4.15 13.45
N MET A 129 3.73 -3.19 12.77
CA MET A 129 4.44 -2.02 12.21
C MET A 129 5.15 -1.21 13.30
N LEU A 130 4.53 -1.11 14.49
CA LEU A 130 5.02 -0.33 15.64
C LEU A 130 6.10 -1.02 16.47
N GLN A 131 6.16 -2.36 16.49
CA GLN A 131 6.95 -3.11 17.47
C GLN A 131 8.45 -2.80 17.48
N LYS A 132 9.08 -2.33 16.37
CA LYS A 132 10.47 -1.81 16.34
C LYS A 132 10.74 -0.96 15.09
N GLY A 133 10.52 0.35 15.08
CA GLY A 133 10.86 1.18 13.92
C GLY A 133 10.70 2.69 14.13
N PRO A 134 11.21 3.53 13.21
CA PRO A 134 11.17 4.99 13.31
C PRO A 134 9.81 5.57 12.88
N LEU A 135 8.72 4.80 12.98
CA LEU A 135 7.41 5.22 12.53
C LEU A 135 6.57 5.66 13.72
N THR A 136 6.01 6.86 13.63
CA THR A 136 4.91 7.30 14.49
C THR A 136 3.60 7.07 13.77
N TYR A 137 2.51 6.95 14.53
CA TYR A 137 1.18 6.91 13.95
C TYR A 137 0.22 7.85 14.66
N LEU A 138 -0.72 8.40 13.88
CA LEU A 138 -1.88 9.10 14.39
C LEU A 138 -3.09 8.19 14.23
N LYS A 139 -3.81 7.94 15.33
CA LYS A 139 -5.11 7.26 15.34
C LYS A 139 -6.20 8.31 15.26
N GLY A 140 -6.99 8.27 14.20
CA GLY A 140 -8.17 9.11 14.03
C GLY A 140 -9.43 8.27 13.82
N ASN A 141 -10.55 8.75 14.34
CA ASN A 141 -11.87 8.23 13.98
C ASN A 141 -12.43 9.12 12.87
N TYR A 142 -12.75 8.55 11.71
CA TYR A 142 -13.32 9.28 10.60
C TYR A 142 -14.75 8.81 10.33
N TYR A 143 -15.72 9.72 10.39
CA TYR A 143 -17.13 9.43 10.14
C TYR A 143 -17.50 9.83 8.71
N LEU A 144 -18.03 8.89 7.93
CA LEU A 144 -18.44 9.12 6.54
C LEU A 144 -19.96 9.23 6.35
N GLY A 145 -20.73 9.26 7.43
CA GLY A 145 -22.21 9.23 7.35
C GLY A 145 -22.78 7.82 7.33
N LYS A 146 -24.10 7.71 7.56
CA LYS A 146 -24.89 6.46 7.58
C LYS A 146 -24.41 5.40 8.60
N GLY A 147 -23.85 5.83 9.73
CA GLY A 147 -23.41 4.91 10.79
C GLY A 147 -22.14 4.10 10.46
N ASN A 148 -21.45 4.42 9.36
CA ASN A 148 -20.18 3.81 9.01
C ASN A 148 -19.02 4.61 9.61
N TYR A 149 -18.20 3.95 10.41
CA TYR A 149 -17.01 4.52 11.03
C TYR A 149 -15.78 3.90 10.39
N TYR A 150 -14.76 4.73 10.19
CA TYR A 150 -13.47 4.28 9.72
C TYR A 150 -12.45 4.59 10.79
N LEU A 151 -11.72 3.55 11.18
CA LEU A 151 -10.51 3.72 11.96
C LEU A 151 -9.39 4.06 10.98
N LEU A 152 -8.84 5.26 11.11
CA LEU A 152 -7.74 5.74 10.28
C LEU A 152 -6.45 5.68 11.10
N TYR A 153 -5.48 4.93 10.61
CA TYR A 153 -4.11 5.00 11.10
C TYR A 153 -3.25 5.67 10.04
N ILE A 154 -2.62 6.79 10.39
CA ILE A 154 -1.68 7.49 9.51
C ILE A 154 -0.28 7.22 10.04
N PHE A 155 0.53 6.48 9.28
CA PHE A 155 1.92 6.25 9.61
C PHE A 155 2.81 7.30 8.95
N GLN A 156 3.81 7.77 9.68
CA GLN A 156 4.84 8.66 9.14
C GLN A 156 6.18 8.41 9.84
N ARG A 157 7.27 8.68 9.12
CA ARG A 157 8.61 8.72 9.72
C ARG A 157 8.66 9.77 10.83
N GLN A 158 9.23 9.39 11.97
CA GLN A 158 9.57 10.28 13.07
C GLN A 158 10.73 11.15 12.60
N LEU A 159 10.49 12.46 12.51
CA LEU A 159 11.53 13.46 12.23
C LEU A 159 12.45 13.62 13.45
#